data_AF-A0A4R0HJB4-F1
#
_entry.id   AF-A0A4R0HJB4-F1
#
_cell.length_a   1.000
_cell.length_b   1.000
_cell.length_c   1.000
_cell.angle_alpha   90.00
_cell.angle_beta   90.00
_cell.angle_gamma   90.00
#
_symmetry.space_group_name_H-M   'P 1'
#
loop_
_entity.id
_entity.type
_entity.pdbx_description
1 polymer ?
#
loop_
_entity_poly.entity_id
_entity_poly.type
_entity_poly.pdbx_seq_one_letter_code
_entity_poly.pdbx_strand_id
1 'polypeptide(L)'
;MAAIEATGLVKTFKGRKTTVKALDGIDLDVPEGTVLGLLGPNGAGKTTTVRVLTTLMEPDAGSARVLGHDVVTEADTVRSLVGLSGQYAAVDELLTGRENLWMFGRFAFAMLWVGALIGLSVGGPEVASSAGLIWLFPLTFLSNAFVPTPQLPSALQQIAEWNPISSIVAACRHLFGNPSPFASPDGFPAQHPVWLSLIWCVAIIVVFAPLAVRKYRSATGH
;
A
#
# COMPACT_ATOMS: atom_id res chain seq x y z
N MET A 1 -8.74 -24.22 20.74
CA MET A 1 -7.39 -24.30 21.34
C MET A 1 -6.88 -22.87 21.51
N ALA A 2 -5.76 -22.65 22.21
CA ALA A 2 -5.15 -21.33 22.23
C ALA A 2 -4.43 -21.09 20.88
N ALA A 3 -4.75 -19.99 20.22
CA ALA A 3 -4.06 -19.56 19.00
C ALA A 3 -2.71 -18.91 19.32
N ILE A 4 -2.59 -18.25 20.45
CA ILE A 4 -1.34 -17.62 20.91
C ILE A 4 -1.17 -17.91 22.40
N GLU A 5 -0.01 -18.45 22.75
CA GLU A 5 0.42 -18.68 24.13
C GLU A 5 1.76 -17.97 24.32
N ALA A 6 1.91 -17.19 25.38
CA ALA A 6 3.15 -16.56 25.76
C ALA A 6 3.31 -16.65 27.28
N THR A 7 4.52 -16.97 27.74
CA THR A 7 4.82 -17.08 29.17
C THR A 7 6.13 -16.38 29.47
N GLY A 8 6.07 -15.40 30.36
CA GLY A 8 7.24 -14.68 30.87
C GLY A 8 8.07 -14.00 29.79
N LEU A 9 7.47 -13.48 28.71
CA LEU A 9 8.21 -12.86 27.61
C LEU A 9 8.97 -11.62 28.07
N VAL A 10 10.29 -11.62 27.88
CA VAL A 10 11.18 -10.52 28.20
C VAL A 10 11.91 -10.05 26.95
N LYS A 11 12.04 -8.73 26.78
CA LYS A 11 12.87 -8.13 25.75
C LYS A 11 13.48 -6.83 26.24
N THR A 12 14.79 -6.71 26.09
CA THR A 12 15.60 -5.59 26.55
C THR A 12 16.43 -5.04 25.40
N PHE A 13 16.30 -3.75 25.14
CA PHE A 13 17.13 -3.02 24.17
C PHE A 13 18.24 -2.29 24.90
N LYS A 14 19.49 -2.61 24.55
CA LYS A 14 20.68 -1.92 25.08
C LYS A 14 21.11 -0.82 24.10
N GLY A 15 20.94 0.44 24.50
CA GLY A 15 21.47 1.61 23.81
C GLY A 15 22.79 2.10 24.42
N ARG A 16 23.43 3.07 23.77
CA ARG A 16 24.75 3.60 24.18
C ARG A 16 24.76 4.29 25.56
N LYS A 17 23.61 4.82 26.00
CA LYS A 17 23.45 5.52 27.29
C LYS A 17 22.34 4.93 28.18
N THR A 18 21.47 4.10 27.62
CA THR A 18 20.25 3.63 28.30
C THR A 18 19.95 2.20 27.91
N THR A 19 19.53 1.41 28.90
CA THR A 19 18.96 0.08 28.70
C THR A 19 17.47 0.16 28.94
N VAL A 20 16.67 -0.26 27.97
CA VAL A 20 15.21 -0.19 28.02
C VAL A 20 14.65 -1.61 28.02
N LYS A 21 13.96 -1.99 29.09
CA LYS A 21 13.21 -3.24 29.16
C LYS A 21 11.85 -3.01 28.50
N ALA A 22 11.71 -3.46 27.26
CA ALA A 22 10.51 -3.25 26.45
C ALA A 22 9.42 -4.28 26.74
N LEU A 23 9.78 -5.51 27.10
CA LEU A 23 8.88 -6.52 27.65
C LEU A 23 9.46 -7.01 28.98
N ASP A 24 8.62 -7.11 29.99
CA ASP A 24 9.00 -7.46 31.36
C ASP A 24 8.15 -8.61 31.91
N GLY A 25 8.31 -9.80 31.35
CA GLY A 25 7.61 -10.99 31.81
C GLY A 25 6.15 -11.01 31.40
N ILE A 26 5.86 -10.75 30.11
CA ILE A 26 4.49 -10.74 29.60
C ILE A 26 3.97 -12.17 29.44
N ASP A 27 2.82 -12.44 30.06
CA ASP A 27 2.02 -13.64 29.84
C ASP A 27 0.81 -13.30 28.96
N LEU A 28 0.51 -14.18 28.00
CA LEU A 28 -0.61 -14.02 27.07
C LEU A 28 -1.23 -15.38 26.76
N ASP A 29 -2.55 -15.46 26.79
CA ASP A 29 -3.30 -16.62 26.33
C ASP A 29 -4.47 -16.12 25.47
N VAL A 30 -4.48 -16.48 24.19
CA VAL A 30 -5.45 -15.99 23.21
C VAL A 30 -6.13 -17.18 22.56
N PRO A 31 -7.44 -17.39 22.81
CA PRO A 31 -8.19 -18.45 22.15
C PRO A 31 -8.32 -18.24 20.65
N GLU A 32 -8.40 -19.33 19.89
CA GLU A 32 -8.76 -19.30 18.48
C GLU A 32 -10.12 -18.60 18.24
N GLY A 33 -10.22 -17.88 17.11
CA GLY A 33 -11.45 -17.18 16.72
C GLY A 33 -11.74 -15.90 17.53
N THR A 34 -10.77 -15.40 18.30
CA THR A 34 -10.92 -14.16 19.08
C THR A 34 -10.15 -13.00 18.47
N VAL A 35 -10.59 -11.78 18.79
CA VAL A 35 -9.90 -10.53 18.45
C VAL A 35 -9.31 -9.95 19.73
N LEU A 36 -7.98 -9.95 19.85
CA LEU A 36 -7.25 -9.35 20.96
C LEU A 36 -6.77 -7.95 20.60
N GLY A 37 -7.08 -6.95 21.42
CA GLY A 37 -6.51 -5.60 21.34
C GLY A 37 -5.40 -5.39 22.36
N LEU A 38 -4.19 -5.04 21.91
CA LEU A 38 -3.09 -4.60 22.78
C LEU A 38 -3.16 -3.07 22.96
N LEU A 39 -3.59 -2.59 24.12
CA LEU A 39 -3.74 -1.15 24.41
C LEU A 39 -2.70 -0.68 25.43
N GLY A 40 -2.15 0.52 25.22
CA GLY A 40 -1.18 1.14 26.13
C GLY A 40 -0.52 2.38 25.50
N PRO A 41 0.18 3.21 26.29
CA PRO A 41 0.87 4.39 25.76
C PRO A 41 2.01 4.02 24.80
N ASN A 42 2.54 5.01 24.07
CA ASN A 42 3.72 4.81 23.23
C ASN A 42 4.91 4.35 24.08
N GLY A 43 5.61 3.32 23.61
CA GLY A 43 6.72 2.71 24.36
C GLY A 43 6.32 1.59 25.33
N ALA A 44 5.03 1.29 25.51
CA ALA A 44 4.56 0.22 26.41
C ALA A 44 4.85 -1.23 25.93
N GLY A 45 5.64 -1.42 24.88
CA GLY A 45 6.00 -2.77 24.41
C GLY A 45 5.01 -3.43 23.43
N LYS A 46 3.92 -2.78 23.03
CA LYS A 46 2.92 -3.33 22.08
C LYS A 46 3.55 -3.86 20.78
N THR A 47 4.29 -2.98 20.08
CA THR A 47 4.95 -3.34 18.82
C THR A 47 6.03 -4.40 19.04
N THR A 48 6.72 -4.37 20.18
CA THR A 48 7.70 -5.39 20.55
C THR A 48 7.05 -6.75 20.75
N THR A 49 5.90 -6.80 21.43
CA THR A 49 5.10 -8.02 21.63
C THR A 49 4.69 -8.61 20.29
N VAL A 50 4.10 -7.79 19.41
CA VAL A 50 3.68 -8.24 18.07
C VAL A 50 4.87 -8.78 17.28
N ARG A 51 6.03 -8.09 17.28
CA ARG A 51 7.22 -8.55 16.56
C ARG A 51 7.76 -9.88 17.08
N VAL A 52 7.67 -10.13 18.38
CA VAL A 52 8.05 -11.43 18.96
C VAL A 52 7.10 -12.52 18.50
N LEU A 53 5.79 -12.30 18.60
CA LEU A 53 4.77 -13.27 18.19
C LEU A 53 4.78 -13.54 16.67
N THR A 54 5.20 -12.57 15.85
CA THR A 54 5.35 -12.75 14.41
C THR A 54 6.77 -13.14 13.99
N THR A 55 7.63 -13.58 14.92
CA THR A 55 9.00 -14.08 14.65
C THR A 55 9.94 -13.07 13.99
N LEU A 56 9.58 -11.78 14.01
CA LEU A 56 10.43 -10.69 13.52
C LEU A 56 11.46 -10.26 14.56
N MET A 57 11.34 -10.77 15.78
CA MET A 57 12.22 -10.48 16.89
C MET A 57 12.26 -11.66 17.85
N GLU A 58 13.45 -12.11 18.19
CA GLU A 58 13.59 -13.11 19.25
C GLU A 58 13.43 -12.44 20.63
N PRO A 59 12.74 -13.09 21.59
CA PRO A 59 12.73 -12.65 22.97
C PRO A 59 14.09 -12.92 23.63
N ASP A 60 14.42 -12.18 24.71
CA ASP A 60 15.63 -12.44 25.49
C ASP A 60 15.41 -13.51 26.57
N ALA A 61 14.16 -13.69 27.02
CA ALA A 61 13.73 -14.76 27.91
C ALA A 61 12.21 -15.01 27.77
N GLY A 62 11.75 -16.12 28.34
CA GLY A 62 10.37 -16.59 28.20
C GLY A 62 10.17 -17.47 26.97
N SER A 63 8.94 -17.90 26.76
CA SER A 63 8.54 -18.73 25.61
C SER A 63 7.24 -18.23 25.01
N ALA A 64 7.06 -18.43 23.70
CA ALA A 64 5.79 -18.21 23.05
C ALA A 64 5.53 -19.23 21.94
N ARG A 65 4.26 -19.58 21.78
CA ARG A 65 3.75 -20.43 20.71
C ARG A 65 2.64 -19.71 19.96
N VAL A 66 2.61 -19.89 18.64
CA VAL A 66 1.54 -19.42 17.78
C VAL A 66 1.02 -20.60 16.97
N LEU A 67 -0.27 -20.88 17.09
CA LEU A 67 -0.93 -22.04 16.47
C LEU A 67 -0.22 -23.35 16.78
N GLY A 68 0.26 -23.50 18.03
CA GLY A 68 0.98 -24.68 18.52
C GLY A 68 2.50 -24.70 18.23
N HIS A 69 2.99 -23.84 17.33
CA HIS A 69 4.40 -23.79 16.91
C HIS A 69 5.22 -22.78 17.73
N ASP A 70 6.43 -23.16 18.12
CA ASP A 70 7.32 -22.27 18.87
C ASP A 70 7.87 -21.11 18.01
N VAL A 71 7.81 -19.88 18.52
CA VAL A 71 8.19 -18.67 17.74
C VAL A 71 9.69 -18.54 17.49
N VAL A 72 10.53 -19.30 18.20
CA VAL A 72 12.00 -19.29 18.05
C VAL A 72 12.47 -20.49 17.25
N THR A 73 12.07 -21.71 17.64
CA THR A 73 12.58 -22.94 17.01
C THR A 73 11.83 -23.32 15.73
N GLU A 74 10.58 -22.89 15.57
CA GLU A 74 9.72 -23.20 14.41
C GLU A 74 9.30 -21.93 13.66
N ALA A 75 10.16 -20.91 13.65
CA ALA A 75 9.84 -19.58 13.15
C ALA A 75 9.32 -19.56 11.71
N ASP A 76 9.89 -20.37 10.81
CA ASP A 76 9.45 -20.43 9.41
C ASP A 76 8.04 -21.02 9.26
N THR A 77 7.68 -22.01 10.08
CA THR A 77 6.32 -22.55 10.14
C THR A 77 5.35 -21.48 10.63
N VAL A 78 5.70 -20.77 11.71
CA VAL A 78 4.86 -19.68 12.23
C VAL A 78 4.63 -18.60 11.16
N ARG A 79 5.67 -18.17 10.44
CA ARG A 79 5.56 -17.17 9.35
C ARG A 79 4.60 -17.61 8.24
N SER A 80 4.54 -18.91 7.93
CA SER A 80 3.61 -19.43 6.92
C SER A 80 2.14 -19.43 7.36
N LEU A 81 1.89 -19.31 8.67
CA LEU A 81 0.55 -19.38 9.26
C LEU A 81 0.00 -18.02 9.72
N VAL A 82 0.84 -16.99 9.86
CA VAL A 82 0.45 -15.68 10.36
C VAL A 82 0.53 -14.60 9.29
N GLY A 83 -0.52 -13.80 9.16
CA GLY A 83 -0.50 -12.57 8.35
C GLY A 83 -0.13 -11.36 9.21
N LEU A 84 0.89 -10.61 8.82
CA LEU A 84 1.27 -9.35 9.47
C LEU A 84 0.94 -8.15 8.56
N SER A 85 -0.05 -7.36 8.94
CA SER A 85 -0.31 -6.06 8.31
C SER A 85 0.47 -4.95 9.05
N GLY A 86 1.60 -4.52 8.51
CA GLY A 86 2.43 -3.45 9.11
C GLY A 86 1.83 -2.04 8.99
N GLN A 87 2.24 -1.10 9.86
CA GLN A 87 1.96 0.35 9.71
C GLN A 87 2.74 1.00 8.54
N TYR A 88 3.72 0.29 7.98
CA TYR A 88 4.32 0.57 6.68
C TYR A 88 4.17 -0.71 5.85
N ALA A 89 3.28 -0.68 4.87
CA ALA A 89 3.04 -1.77 3.94
C ALA A 89 4.22 -1.90 2.98
N ALA A 90 5.22 -2.71 3.34
CA ALA A 90 6.11 -3.31 2.35
C ALA A 90 5.43 -4.59 1.85
N VAL A 91 4.59 -4.40 0.82
CA VAL A 91 4.17 -5.34 -0.24
C VAL A 91 4.15 -6.83 0.14
N ASP A 92 2.97 -7.47 0.16
CA ASP A 92 2.87 -8.94 0.18
C ASP A 92 1.68 -9.50 -0.64
N GLU A 93 1.85 -10.76 -1.05
CA GLU A 93 1.40 -11.48 -2.24
C GLU A 93 0.06 -12.24 -2.08
N LEU A 94 -1.05 -11.61 -2.43
CA LEU A 94 -2.28 -12.33 -2.75
C LEU A 94 -2.84 -11.79 -4.08
N LEU A 95 -2.54 -12.55 -5.15
CA LEU A 95 -2.59 -12.31 -6.62
C LEU A 95 -1.22 -11.86 -7.18
N THR A 96 -0.78 -12.41 -8.33
CA THR A 96 0.66 -12.45 -8.67
C THR A 96 1.28 -11.05 -8.60
N GLY A 97 2.30 -10.86 -7.74
CA GLY A 97 2.99 -9.59 -7.61
C GLY A 97 3.49 -9.05 -8.95
N ARG A 98 3.74 -9.96 -9.90
CA ARG A 98 4.03 -9.67 -11.31
C ARG A 98 2.91 -8.91 -12.03
N GLU A 99 1.65 -9.29 -11.90
CA GLU A 99 0.53 -8.60 -12.57
C GLU A 99 0.33 -7.19 -12.01
N ASN A 100 0.50 -7.01 -10.70
CA ASN A 100 0.45 -5.70 -10.06
C ASN A 100 1.67 -4.83 -10.40
N LEU A 101 2.89 -5.36 -10.33
CA LEU A 101 4.10 -4.69 -10.81
C LEU A 101 3.99 -4.32 -12.29
N TRP A 102 3.32 -5.16 -13.07
CA TRP A 102 3.07 -4.91 -14.49
C TRP A 102 2.03 -3.80 -14.69
N MET A 103 0.96 -3.77 -13.90
CA MET A 103 -0.06 -2.72 -13.97
C MET A 103 0.48 -1.37 -13.46
N PHE A 104 1.13 -1.34 -12.29
CA PHE A 104 1.83 -0.16 -11.80
C PHE A 104 2.96 0.27 -12.73
N GLY A 105 3.76 -0.68 -13.22
CA GLY A 105 4.84 -0.41 -14.15
C GLY A 105 4.36 0.19 -15.46
N ARG A 106 3.25 -0.32 -16.04
CA ARG A 106 2.63 0.25 -17.23
C ARG A 106 2.02 1.62 -16.99
N PHE A 107 1.35 1.81 -15.87
CA PHE A 107 0.76 3.10 -15.54
C PHE A 107 1.83 4.15 -15.27
N ALA A 108 2.86 3.80 -14.49
CA ALA A 108 4.03 4.65 -14.27
C ALA A 108 4.73 4.97 -15.60
N PHE A 109 4.93 3.97 -16.47
CA PHE A 109 5.47 4.17 -17.81
C PHE A 109 4.61 5.10 -18.67
N ALA A 110 3.29 4.98 -18.63
CA ALA A 110 2.38 5.89 -19.32
C ALA A 110 2.50 7.32 -18.77
N MET A 111 2.54 7.47 -17.44
CA MET A 111 2.66 8.76 -16.76
C MET A 111 4.02 9.43 -16.99
N LEU A 112 5.09 8.66 -17.23
CA LEU A 112 6.39 9.21 -17.64
C LEU A 112 6.28 10.03 -18.93
N TRP A 113 5.40 9.65 -19.88
CA TRP A 113 5.19 10.43 -21.09
C TRP A 113 4.49 11.77 -20.83
N VAL A 114 3.57 11.80 -19.88
CA VAL A 114 2.94 13.05 -19.42
C VAL A 114 4.00 13.94 -18.77
N GLY A 115 4.82 13.38 -17.87
CA GLY A 115 5.92 14.09 -17.21
C GLY A 115 6.97 14.60 -18.21
N ALA A 116 7.34 13.79 -19.20
CA ALA A 116 8.27 14.17 -20.27
C ALA A 116 7.70 15.33 -21.10
N LEU A 117 6.43 15.26 -21.50
CA LEU A 117 5.79 16.35 -22.24
C LEU A 117 5.78 17.64 -21.42
N ILE A 118 5.41 17.57 -20.14
CA ILE A 118 5.38 18.74 -19.25
C ILE A 118 6.79 19.30 -19.08
N GLY A 119 7.78 18.47 -18.75
CA GLY A 119 9.17 18.88 -18.56
C GLY A 119 9.76 19.55 -19.81
N LEU A 120 9.44 19.04 -20.99
CA LEU A 120 9.82 19.66 -22.27
C LEU A 120 9.03 20.95 -22.57
N SER A 121 7.93 21.21 -21.85
CA SER A 121 7.03 22.33 -22.06
C SER A 121 7.26 23.53 -21.16
N VAL A 122 7.89 23.35 -20.01
CA VAL A 122 8.14 24.44 -19.05
C VAL A 122 9.60 24.88 -19.06
N GLY A 123 9.81 26.19 -18.93
CA GLY A 123 11.12 26.84 -19.06
C GLY A 123 12.01 26.76 -17.82
N GLY A 124 12.03 25.64 -17.11
CA GLY A 124 12.91 25.45 -15.96
C GLY A 124 12.63 24.18 -15.14
N PRO A 125 13.66 23.56 -14.54
CA PRO A 125 13.52 22.33 -13.76
C PRO A 125 12.66 22.51 -12.50
N GLU A 126 12.66 23.70 -11.89
CA GLU A 126 11.82 24.03 -10.73
C GLU A 126 10.33 24.05 -11.09
N VAL A 127 10.01 24.59 -12.26
CA VAL A 127 8.64 24.62 -12.80
C VAL A 127 8.23 23.22 -13.23
N ALA A 128 9.13 22.41 -13.79
CA ALA A 128 8.83 21.02 -14.15
C ALA A 128 8.50 20.17 -12.91
N SER A 129 9.26 20.33 -11.83
CA SER A 129 9.01 19.67 -10.55
C SER A 129 7.64 20.06 -9.96
N SER A 130 7.29 21.35 -10.02
CA SER A 130 6.02 21.86 -9.47
C SER A 130 4.81 21.61 -10.37
N ALA A 131 4.99 21.63 -11.69
CA ALA A 131 3.93 21.47 -12.68
C ALA A 131 3.29 20.09 -12.61
N GLY A 132 4.06 19.05 -12.26
CA GLY A 132 3.53 17.71 -12.00
C GLY A 132 2.44 17.71 -10.94
N LEU A 133 2.63 18.48 -9.86
CA LEU A 133 1.69 18.54 -8.75
C LEU A 133 0.39 19.28 -9.11
N ILE A 134 0.47 20.32 -9.93
CA ILE A 134 -0.67 21.22 -10.25
C ILE A 134 -1.86 20.46 -10.86
N TRP A 135 -1.60 19.54 -11.78
CA TRP A 135 -2.66 18.77 -12.43
C TRP A 135 -2.89 17.41 -11.75
N LEU A 136 -1.84 16.80 -11.18
CA LEU A 136 -1.96 15.51 -10.51
C LEU A 136 -2.76 15.62 -9.22
N PHE A 137 -2.63 16.74 -8.50
CA PHE A 137 -3.31 16.94 -7.22
C PHE A 137 -4.85 16.94 -7.36
N PRO A 138 -5.48 17.79 -8.20
CA PRO A 138 -6.93 17.74 -8.40
C PRO A 138 -7.41 16.39 -8.90
N LEU A 139 -6.65 15.77 -9.80
CA LEU A 139 -6.96 14.45 -10.36
C LEU A 139 -6.90 13.35 -9.28
N THR A 140 -5.94 13.42 -8.35
CA THR A 140 -5.79 12.42 -7.29
C THR A 140 -6.85 12.62 -6.21
N PHE A 141 -7.13 13.85 -5.82
CA PHE A 141 -8.15 14.15 -4.81
C PHE A 141 -9.57 13.94 -5.33
N LEU A 142 -9.83 14.23 -6.61
CA LEU A 142 -11.09 13.89 -7.28
C LEU A 142 -11.02 12.47 -7.85
N SER A 143 -10.76 11.50 -6.98
CA SER A 143 -10.76 10.08 -7.32
C SER A 143 -11.47 9.25 -6.26
N ASN A 144 -11.94 8.07 -6.66
CA ASN A 144 -12.55 7.08 -5.77
C ASN A 144 -11.55 6.47 -4.77
N ALA A 145 -10.28 6.89 -4.82
CA ALA A 145 -9.27 6.52 -3.84
C ALA A 145 -9.44 7.28 -2.51
N PHE A 146 -9.94 8.52 -2.57
CA PHE A 146 -10.03 9.43 -1.43
C PHE A 146 -11.46 9.92 -1.15
N VAL A 147 -12.33 9.94 -2.17
CA VAL A 147 -13.67 10.53 -2.05
C VAL A 147 -14.74 9.47 -2.31
N PRO A 148 -15.75 9.33 -1.42
CA PRO A 148 -16.93 8.52 -1.68
C PRO A 148 -17.73 9.08 -2.88
N THR A 149 -17.53 8.48 -4.05
CA THR A 149 -18.14 8.93 -5.30
C THR A 149 -19.68 8.93 -5.33
N PRO A 150 -20.41 8.04 -4.63
CA PRO A 150 -21.88 8.08 -4.61
C PRO A 150 -22.47 9.32 -3.91
N GLN A 151 -21.66 10.05 -3.14
CA GLN A 151 -22.09 11.25 -2.43
C GLN A 151 -21.86 12.53 -3.26
N LEU A 152 -21.21 12.41 -4.41
CA LEU A 152 -20.93 13.54 -5.29
C LEU A 152 -22.14 13.86 -6.19
N PRO A 153 -22.33 15.12 -6.57
CA PRO A 153 -23.25 15.48 -7.66
C PRO A 153 -22.90 14.70 -8.93
N SER A 154 -23.92 14.33 -9.72
CA SER A 154 -23.79 13.41 -10.87
C SER A 154 -22.64 13.75 -11.84
N ALA A 155 -22.43 15.03 -12.13
CA ALA A 155 -21.32 15.48 -12.98
C ALA A 155 -19.94 15.18 -12.37
N LEU A 156 -19.76 15.47 -11.08
CA LEU A 156 -18.50 15.23 -10.36
C LEU A 156 -18.28 13.74 -10.09
N GLN A 157 -19.35 13.00 -9.84
CA GLN A 157 -19.31 11.55 -9.71
C GLN A 157 -18.73 10.90 -10.97
N GLN A 158 -19.24 11.26 -12.16
CA GLN A 158 -18.72 10.71 -13.42
C GLN A 158 -17.24 11.05 -13.64
N ILE A 159 -16.85 12.30 -13.36
CA ILE A 159 -15.45 12.71 -13.47
C ILE A 159 -14.57 11.89 -12.53
N ALA A 160 -14.99 11.73 -11.27
CA ALA A 160 -14.25 10.98 -10.27
C ALA A 160 -14.18 9.49 -10.60
N GLU A 161 -15.25 8.88 -11.09
CA GLU A 161 -15.29 7.44 -11.40
C GLU A 161 -14.48 7.07 -12.65
N TRP A 162 -14.54 7.89 -13.71
CA TRP A 162 -13.85 7.64 -14.98
C TRP A 162 -12.39 8.10 -14.98
N ASN A 163 -11.94 8.72 -13.89
CA ASN A 163 -10.58 9.19 -13.71
C ASN A 163 -9.55 8.05 -13.87
N PRO A 164 -8.41 8.26 -14.57
CA PRO A 164 -7.35 7.26 -14.68
C PRO A 164 -6.77 6.83 -13.33
N ILE A 165 -6.70 7.75 -12.34
CA ILE A 165 -6.26 7.45 -10.97
C ILE A 165 -7.28 6.55 -10.26
N SER A 166 -8.57 6.83 -10.43
CA SER A 166 -9.63 5.96 -9.89
C SER A 166 -9.59 4.56 -10.50
N SER A 167 -9.31 4.48 -11.81
CA SER A 167 -9.25 3.22 -12.54
C SER A 167 -8.09 2.35 -12.07
N ILE A 168 -6.88 2.91 -11.93
CA ILE A 168 -5.70 2.17 -11.44
C ILE A 168 -5.88 1.75 -9.97
N VAL A 169 -6.41 2.63 -9.12
CA VAL A 169 -6.63 2.31 -7.69
C VAL A 169 -7.70 1.23 -7.55
N ALA A 170 -8.83 1.36 -8.25
CA ALA A 170 -9.87 0.34 -8.24
C ALA A 170 -9.35 -1.00 -8.79
N ALA A 171 -8.50 -0.98 -9.82
CA ALA A 171 -7.92 -2.19 -10.39
C ALA A 171 -7.00 -2.88 -9.40
N CYS A 172 -6.11 -2.13 -8.73
CA CYS A 172 -5.24 -2.66 -7.69
C CYS A 172 -6.08 -3.31 -6.58
N ARG A 173 -7.05 -2.56 -6.05
CA ARG A 173 -7.95 -3.01 -4.99
C ARG A 173 -8.73 -4.28 -5.35
N HIS A 174 -9.26 -4.34 -6.57
CA HIS A 174 -9.94 -5.52 -7.11
C HIS A 174 -8.98 -6.73 -7.20
N LEU A 175 -7.76 -6.50 -7.68
CA LEU A 175 -6.69 -7.50 -7.73
C LEU A 175 -6.09 -7.82 -6.34
N PHE A 176 -6.53 -7.19 -5.26
CA PHE A 176 -6.17 -7.60 -3.89
C PHE A 176 -7.35 -8.24 -3.15
N GLY A 177 -8.47 -8.47 -3.85
CA GLY A 177 -9.70 -8.97 -3.23
C GLY A 177 -10.36 -8.00 -2.26
N ASN A 178 -10.02 -6.70 -2.33
CA ASN A 178 -10.54 -5.65 -1.44
C ASN A 178 -11.12 -4.47 -2.24
N PRO A 179 -12.26 -4.67 -2.93
CA PRO A 179 -12.87 -3.64 -3.77
C PRO A 179 -13.17 -2.36 -2.98
N SER A 180 -13.10 -1.21 -3.65
CA SER A 180 -13.20 0.10 -2.99
C SER A 180 -14.59 0.32 -2.36
N PRO A 181 -14.70 0.69 -1.08
CA PRO A 181 -15.98 1.09 -0.48
C PRO A 181 -16.45 2.48 -0.95
N PHE A 182 -15.58 3.22 -1.66
CA PHE A 182 -15.84 4.59 -2.09
C PHE A 182 -16.28 4.69 -3.55
N ALA A 183 -16.28 3.58 -4.29
CA ALA A 183 -16.79 3.51 -5.65
C ALA A 183 -18.28 3.11 -5.65
N SER A 184 -19.06 3.63 -6.60
CA SER A 184 -20.41 3.13 -6.84
C SER A 184 -20.35 1.67 -7.32
N PRO A 185 -20.93 0.69 -6.60
CA PRO A 185 -20.85 -0.74 -6.96
C PRO A 185 -21.45 -1.04 -8.34
N ASP A 186 -22.49 -0.29 -8.71
CA ASP A 186 -23.21 -0.45 -9.98
C ASP A 186 -22.59 0.35 -11.13
N GLY A 187 -21.56 1.15 -10.85
CA GLY A 187 -20.86 1.93 -11.86
C GLY A 187 -20.02 1.04 -12.79
N PHE A 188 -20.12 1.27 -14.09
CA PHE A 188 -19.28 0.57 -15.09
C PHE A 188 -17.77 0.60 -14.75
N PRO A 189 -17.19 1.75 -14.31
CA PRO A 189 -15.78 1.78 -13.88
C PRO A 189 -15.44 0.88 -12.70
N ALA A 190 -16.38 0.66 -11.78
CA ALA A 190 -16.18 -0.19 -10.61
C ALA A 190 -16.28 -1.69 -10.95
N GLN A 191 -17.07 -2.06 -11.96
CA GLN A 191 -17.23 -3.44 -12.43
C GLN A 191 -16.10 -3.90 -13.34
N HIS A 192 -15.48 -2.98 -14.09
CA HIS A 192 -14.41 -3.30 -15.04
C HIS A 192 -13.11 -2.50 -14.79
N PRO A 193 -12.59 -2.46 -13.55
CA PRO A 193 -11.52 -1.53 -13.20
C PRO A 193 -10.18 -1.89 -13.88
N VAL A 194 -9.87 -3.18 -14.00
CA VAL A 194 -8.63 -3.66 -14.66
C VAL A 194 -8.63 -3.28 -16.15
N TRP A 195 -9.73 -3.53 -16.85
CA TRP A 195 -9.87 -3.18 -18.27
C TRP A 195 -9.79 -1.66 -18.49
N LEU A 196 -10.47 -0.87 -17.66
CA LEU A 196 -10.41 0.59 -17.75
C LEU A 196 -8.98 1.11 -17.52
N SER A 197 -8.26 0.54 -16.55
CA SER A 197 -6.87 0.90 -16.28
C SER A 197 -5.97 0.63 -17.49
N LEU A 198 -6.14 -0.51 -18.16
CA LEU A 198 -5.39 -0.83 -19.38
C LEU A 198 -5.71 0.13 -20.53
N ILE A 199 -6.99 0.45 -20.73
CA ILE A 199 -7.43 1.43 -21.74
C ILE A 199 -6.79 2.79 -21.47
N TRP A 200 -6.78 3.24 -20.22
CA TRP A 200 -6.14 4.50 -19.84
C TRP A 200 -4.64 4.50 -20.09
N CYS A 201 -3.93 3.41 -19.76
CA CYS A 201 -2.50 3.30 -20.06
C CYS A 201 -2.22 3.45 -21.56
N VAL A 202 -3.00 2.74 -22.40
CA VAL A 202 -2.87 2.84 -23.86
C VAL A 202 -3.20 4.24 -24.36
N ALA A 203 -4.32 4.82 -23.90
CA ALA A 203 -4.74 6.17 -24.29
C ALA A 203 -3.69 7.23 -23.94
N ILE A 204 -3.14 7.18 -22.73
CA ILE A 204 -2.08 8.10 -22.29
C ILE A 204 -0.84 7.95 -23.18
N ILE A 205 -0.38 6.72 -23.45
CA ILE A 205 0.80 6.49 -24.30
C ILE A 205 0.54 7.00 -25.73
N VAL A 206 -0.60 6.65 -26.33
CA VAL A 206 -0.95 7.05 -27.70
C VAL A 206 -1.06 8.57 -27.85
N VAL A 207 -1.52 9.28 -26.82
CA VAL A 207 -1.65 10.74 -26.86
C VAL A 207 -0.34 11.44 -26.51
N PHE A 208 0.26 11.10 -25.37
CA PHE A 208 1.37 11.88 -24.80
C PHE A 208 2.73 11.50 -25.37
N ALA A 209 2.96 10.24 -25.76
CA ALA A 209 4.25 9.84 -26.31
C ALA A 209 4.58 10.54 -27.64
N PRO A 210 3.67 10.58 -28.64
CA PRO A 210 3.94 11.31 -29.87
C PRO A 210 4.13 12.82 -29.65
N LEU A 211 3.36 13.42 -28.74
CA LEU A 211 3.48 14.84 -28.40
C LEU A 211 4.82 15.15 -27.75
N ALA A 212 5.25 14.34 -26.78
CA ALA A 212 6.54 14.49 -26.12
C ALA A 212 7.69 14.34 -27.11
N VAL A 213 7.64 13.31 -27.96
CA VAL A 213 8.64 13.07 -29.01
C VAL A 213 8.67 14.22 -30.02
N ARG A 214 7.51 14.73 -30.46
CA ARG A 214 7.44 15.88 -31.38
C ARG A 214 8.07 17.12 -30.74
N LYS A 215 7.79 17.37 -29.47
CA LYS A 215 8.32 18.52 -28.73
C LYS A 215 9.82 18.41 -28.49
N TYR A 216 10.30 17.22 -28.15
CA TYR A 216 11.73 16.94 -28.04
C TYR A 216 12.46 17.25 -29.36
N ARG A 217 11.96 16.72 -30.49
CA ARG A 217 12.54 16.99 -31.81
C ARG A 217 12.55 18.48 -32.17
N SER A 218 11.49 19.21 -31.85
CA SER A 218 11.46 20.67 -32.08
C SER A 218 12.41 21.46 -31.17
N ALA A 219 12.78 20.92 -30.01
CA ALA A 219 13.71 21.57 -29.08
C ALA A 219 15.18 21.22 -29.38
N THR A 220 15.45 20.09 -30.03
CA THR A 220 16.80 19.60 -30.33
C THR A 220 17.25 19.77 -31.79
N GLY A 221 16.36 20.13 -32.72
CA GLY A 221 16.73 20.43 -34.11
C GLY A 221 17.33 21.85 -34.23
N HIS A 222 18.43 22.13 -34.93
CA HIS A 222 19.10 21.42 -36.05
C HIS A 222 18.17 20.90 -37.13
#